data_AF-A0A940YR34-F1
#
_entry.id   AF-A0A940YR34-F1
#
_cell.length_a   1.000
_cell.length_b   1.000
_cell.length_c   1.000
_cell.angle_alpha   90.00
_cell.angle_beta   90.00
_cell.angle_gamma   90.00
#
_symmetry.space_group_name_H-M   'P 1'
#
loop_
_entity.id
_entity.type
_entity.pdbx_description
1 polymer ?
#
loop_
_entity_poly.entity_id
_entity_poly.type
_entity_poly.pdbx_seq_one_letter_code
_entity_poly.pdbx_strand_id
1 'polypeptide(L)'
;MTTLAADLPWYARRRVPLAVLALLWNAVGALDFTMTQTRNASYLADFPPEMMAYIDSLPGWVHAAWGVGTWGGLAGAVLMLIGLRAAVWPYAASLVASALVFVQNHLLTQPPAGLGGTGAMLFSLLIVVLAGVQWVWARRGASAGWLR
;
A
#
# COMPACT_ATOMS: atom_id res chain seq x y z
N MET A 1 2.60 19.27 32.52
CA MET A 1 2.36 18.16 31.56
C MET A 1 2.87 18.48 30.14
N THR A 2 4.00 19.16 30.00
CA THR A 2 4.54 19.64 28.69
C THR A 2 5.86 18.97 28.29
N THR A 3 6.41 18.07 29.12
CA THR A 3 7.70 17.43 28.89
C THR A 3 7.65 16.18 28.02
N LEU A 4 6.51 15.48 27.92
CA LEU A 4 6.42 14.19 27.20
C LEU A 4 6.48 14.30 25.66
N ALA A 5 6.13 15.44 25.07
CA ALA A 5 6.05 15.57 23.61
C ALA A 5 7.40 15.98 22.96
N ALA A 6 8.28 16.64 23.71
CA ALA A 6 9.57 17.12 23.20
C ALA A 6 10.55 15.97 22.92
N ASP A 7 10.50 14.93 23.74
CA ASP A 7 11.43 13.79 23.69
C ASP A 7 11.07 12.73 22.64
N LEU A 8 9.88 12.83 22.03
CA LEU A 8 9.49 11.92 20.95
C LEU A 8 10.33 12.17 19.70
N PRO A 9 10.72 11.12 18.94
CA PRO A 9 11.47 11.29 17.70
C PRO A 9 10.69 12.13 16.68
N TRP A 10 11.39 12.78 15.74
CA TRP A 10 10.80 13.76 14.82
C TRP A 10 9.58 13.22 14.04
N TYR A 11 9.62 11.95 13.64
CA TYR A 11 8.55 11.28 12.88
C TYR A 11 7.30 11.00 13.73
N ALA A 12 7.44 10.88 15.06
CA ALA A 12 6.32 10.76 15.97
C ALA A 12 5.69 12.14 16.22
N ARG A 13 6.52 13.20 16.35
CA ARG A 13 6.02 14.58 16.46
C ARG A 13 5.33 15.06 15.19
N ARG A 14 5.78 14.61 14.02
CA ARG A 14 5.18 14.90 12.71
C ARG A 14 4.17 13.83 12.27
N ARG A 15 3.50 13.15 13.22
CA ARG A 15 2.55 12.07 12.91
C ARG A 15 1.49 12.47 11.90
N VAL A 16 0.78 13.57 12.18
CA VAL A 16 -0.36 14.00 11.36
C VAL A 16 0.04 14.25 9.90
N PRO A 17 1.01 15.11 9.56
CA PRO A 17 1.37 15.34 8.16
C PRO A 17 1.90 14.08 7.47
N LEU A 18 2.71 13.26 8.14
CA LEU A 18 3.21 12.00 7.56
C LEU A 18 2.07 10.98 7.33
N ALA A 19 1.09 10.93 8.23
CA ALA A 19 -0.09 10.08 8.09
C ALA A 19 -0.99 10.55 6.96
N VAL A 20 -1.11 11.87 6.72
CA VAL A 20 -1.83 12.42 5.55
C VAL A 20 -1.13 12.03 4.25
N LEU A 21 0.21 12.13 4.19
CA LEU A 21 0.95 11.67 3.00
C LEU A 21 0.76 10.18 2.74
N ALA A 22 0.81 9.35 3.80
CA ALA A 22 0.52 7.93 3.69
C ALA A 22 -0.93 7.67 3.27
N LEU A 23 -1.89 8.46 3.76
CA LEU A 23 -3.30 8.35 3.39
C LEU A 23 -3.50 8.63 1.91
N LEU A 24 -2.94 9.74 1.41
CA LEU A 24 -3.03 10.12 0.01
C LEU A 24 -2.38 9.07 -0.91
N TRP A 25 -1.19 8.59 -0.55
CA TRP A 25 -0.50 7.51 -1.27
C TRP A 25 -1.37 6.25 -1.38
N ASN A 26 -1.90 5.77 -0.26
CA ASN A 26 -2.70 4.55 -0.25
C ASN A 26 -4.09 4.75 -0.88
N ALA A 27 -4.65 5.96 -0.83
CA ALA A 27 -5.89 6.29 -1.51
C ALA A 27 -5.75 6.13 -3.04
N VAL A 28 -4.61 6.50 -3.62
CA VAL A 28 -4.34 6.27 -5.04
C VAL A 28 -4.36 4.78 -5.36
N GLY A 29 -3.68 3.94 -4.57
CA GLY A 29 -3.68 2.50 -4.79
C GLY A 29 -5.06 1.85 -4.62
N ALA A 30 -5.84 2.28 -3.62
CA ALA A 30 -7.20 1.78 -3.40
C ALA A 30 -8.16 2.23 -4.51
N LEU A 31 -8.00 3.46 -5.00
CA LEU A 31 -8.75 3.98 -6.14
C LEU A 31 -8.44 3.19 -7.42
N ASP A 32 -7.15 2.99 -7.73
CA ASP A 32 -6.67 2.21 -8.88
C ASP A 32 -7.28 0.81 -8.87
N PHE A 33 -7.11 0.07 -7.77
CA PHE A 33 -7.72 -1.26 -7.61
C PHE A 33 -9.24 -1.21 -7.85
N THR A 34 -9.94 -0.27 -7.21
CA THR A 34 -11.40 -0.19 -7.31
C THR A 34 -11.83 0.10 -8.74
N MET A 35 -11.21 1.08 -9.40
CA MET A 35 -11.56 1.46 -10.77
C MET A 35 -11.24 0.35 -11.77
N THR A 36 -10.12 -0.35 -11.61
CA THR A 36 -9.78 -1.50 -12.46
C THR A 36 -10.74 -2.67 -12.25
N GLN A 37 -11.00 -3.07 -11.00
CA GLN A 37 -11.88 -4.21 -10.71
C GLN A 37 -13.34 -3.94 -11.09
N THR A 38 -13.80 -2.69 -10.98
CA THR A 38 -15.16 -2.28 -11.39
C THR A 38 -15.30 -1.96 -12.87
N ARG A 39 -14.21 -2.10 -13.66
CA ARG A 39 -14.18 -1.80 -15.10
C ARG A 39 -14.65 -0.38 -15.42
N ASN A 40 -14.20 0.60 -14.64
CA ASN A 40 -14.55 1.98 -14.89
C ASN A 40 -14.04 2.44 -16.26
N ALA A 41 -14.96 2.76 -17.19
CA ALA A 41 -14.62 3.05 -18.58
C ALA A 41 -13.69 4.26 -18.73
N SER A 42 -13.93 5.34 -17.97
CA SER A 42 -13.08 6.53 -18.03
C SER A 42 -11.68 6.31 -17.50
N TYR A 43 -11.53 5.51 -16.44
CA TYR A 43 -10.23 5.21 -15.84
C TYR A 43 -9.37 4.30 -16.73
N LEU A 44 -10.03 3.35 -17.38
CA LEU A 44 -9.39 2.35 -18.24
C LEU A 44 -9.24 2.81 -19.70
N ALA A 45 -9.67 4.03 -20.04
CA ALA A 45 -9.64 4.53 -21.42
C ALA A 45 -8.22 4.50 -22.02
N ASP A 46 -7.21 4.77 -21.19
CA ASP A 46 -5.81 4.81 -21.59
C ASP A 46 -5.05 3.51 -21.31
N PHE A 47 -5.73 2.48 -20.79
CA PHE A 47 -5.10 1.19 -20.52
C PHE A 47 -4.92 0.44 -21.85
N PRO A 48 -3.69 0.01 -22.20
CA PRO A 48 -3.48 -0.81 -23.39
C PRO A 48 -4.31 -2.10 -23.31
N PRO A 49 -4.89 -2.59 -24.42
CA PRO A 49 -5.70 -3.81 -24.42
C PRO A 49 -4.98 -5.03 -23.83
N GLU A 50 -3.68 -5.15 -24.10
CA GLU A 50 -2.81 -6.19 -23.57
C GLU A 50 -2.68 -6.14 -22.03
N MET A 51 -2.78 -4.95 -21.43
CA MET A 51 -2.72 -4.78 -19.98
C MET A 51 -3.96 -5.37 -19.32
N MET A 52 -5.14 -5.09 -19.88
CA MET A 52 -6.39 -5.65 -19.35
C MET A 52 -6.46 -7.15 -19.57
N ALA A 53 -6.03 -7.67 -20.73
CA ALA A 53 -5.93 -9.10 -20.96
C ALA A 53 -5.00 -9.79 -19.95
N TYR A 54 -3.86 -9.15 -19.61
CA TYR A 54 -2.96 -9.65 -18.58
C TYR A 54 -3.62 -9.65 -17.19
N ILE A 55 -4.25 -8.54 -16.79
CA ILE A 55 -4.98 -8.44 -15.51
C ILE A 55 -6.05 -9.53 -15.42
N ASP A 56 -6.78 -9.77 -16.51
CA ASP A 56 -7.85 -10.79 -16.57
C ASP A 56 -7.33 -12.22 -16.53
N SER A 57 -6.07 -12.42 -16.92
CA SER A 57 -5.40 -13.72 -16.83
C SER A 57 -4.86 -14.03 -15.43
N LEU A 58 -4.83 -13.04 -14.52
CA LEU A 58 -4.29 -13.25 -13.18
C LEU A 58 -5.19 -14.20 -12.36
N PRO A 59 -4.59 -15.09 -11.55
CA PRO A 59 -5.36 -15.91 -10.63
C PRO A 59 -6.19 -15.06 -9.65
N GLY A 60 -7.38 -15.53 -9.27
CA GLY A 60 -8.27 -14.83 -8.34
C GLY A 60 -7.62 -14.44 -7.00
N TRP A 61 -6.67 -15.25 -6.51
CA TRP A 61 -5.94 -14.94 -5.28
C TRP A 61 -5.01 -13.73 -5.43
N VAL A 62 -4.49 -13.45 -6.63
CA VAL A 62 -3.65 -12.27 -6.90
C VAL A 62 -4.50 -11.01 -6.83
N HIS A 63 -5.73 -11.05 -7.38
CA HIS A 63 -6.69 -9.95 -7.22
C HIS A 63 -7.04 -9.72 -5.75
N ALA A 64 -7.28 -10.78 -4.98
CA ALA A 64 -7.54 -10.66 -3.55
C ALA A 64 -6.34 -10.06 -2.81
N ALA A 65 -5.12 -10.52 -3.09
CA ALA A 65 -3.89 -9.98 -2.49
C ALA A 65 -3.66 -8.52 -2.89
N TRP A 66 -3.91 -8.14 -4.14
CA TRP A 66 -3.83 -6.75 -4.58
C TRP A 66 -4.83 -5.87 -3.82
N GLY A 67 -6.08 -6.31 -3.68
CA GLY A 67 -7.10 -5.61 -2.91
C GLY A 67 -6.72 -5.45 -1.44
N VAL A 68 -6.22 -6.51 -0.79
CA VAL A 68 -5.71 -6.45 0.59
C VAL A 68 -4.49 -5.52 0.71
N GLY A 69 -3.61 -5.54 -0.29
CA GLY A 69 -2.44 -4.67 -0.39
C GLY A 69 -2.83 -3.19 -0.33
N THR A 70 -3.77 -2.78 -1.19
CA THR A 70 -4.17 -1.37 -1.34
C THR A 70 -5.12 -0.90 -0.24
N TRP A 71 -6.21 -1.64 0.01
CA TRP A 71 -7.19 -1.27 1.04
C TRP A 71 -6.64 -1.45 2.45
N GLY A 72 -5.77 -2.44 2.69
CA GLY A 72 -5.07 -2.58 3.97
C GLY A 72 -4.16 -1.38 4.24
N GLY A 73 -3.46 -0.88 3.22
CA GLY A 73 -2.64 0.32 3.35
C GLY A 73 -3.47 1.56 3.67
N LEU A 74 -4.62 1.71 3.00
CA LEU A 74 -5.55 2.82 3.23
C LEU A 74 -6.14 2.77 4.64
N ALA A 75 -6.64 1.61 5.07
CA ALA A 75 -7.18 1.42 6.42
C ALA A 75 -6.10 1.68 7.50
N GLY A 76 -4.86 1.21 7.27
CA GLY A 76 -3.73 1.50 8.14
C GLY A 76 -3.45 3.00 8.26
N ALA A 77 -3.49 3.73 7.15
CA ALA A 77 -3.27 5.17 7.14
C ALA A 77 -4.37 5.95 7.88
N VAL A 78 -5.63 5.55 7.73
CA VAL A 78 -6.74 6.13 8.49
C VAL A 78 -6.53 5.91 9.99
N LEU A 79 -6.25 4.68 10.42
CA LEU A 79 -6.02 4.37 11.82
C LEU A 79 -4.79 5.09 12.37
N MET A 80 -3.74 5.23 11.57
CA MET A 80 -2.52 5.97 11.92
C MET A 80 -2.79 7.46 12.14
N LEU A 81 -3.63 8.06 11.30
CA LEU A 81 -4.02 9.46 11.40
C LEU A 81 -4.81 9.72 12.70
N ILE A 82 -5.79 8.86 12.98
CA ILE A 82 -6.61 8.90 14.21
C ILE A 82 -5.77 8.55 15.45
N GLY A 83 -4.65 7.84 15.27
CA GLY A 83 -3.68 7.56 16.32
C GLY A 83 -3.93 6.26 17.06
N LEU A 84 -4.48 5.25 16.40
CA LEU A 84 -4.82 3.95 16.97
C LEU A 84 -3.69 2.93 16.75
N ARG A 85 -3.31 2.20 17.80
CA ARG A 85 -2.32 1.11 17.75
C ARG A 85 -2.75 -0.01 16.79
N ALA A 86 -4.05 -0.11 16.53
CA ALA A 86 -4.63 -1.05 15.58
C ALA A 86 -4.11 -0.86 14.15
N ALA A 87 -3.54 0.31 13.80
CA ALA A 87 -2.92 0.58 12.49
C ALA A 87 -1.85 -0.44 12.10
N VAL A 88 -1.21 -1.10 13.07
CA VAL A 88 -0.20 -2.14 12.84
C VAL A 88 -0.74 -3.29 11.98
N TRP A 89 -1.96 -3.75 12.23
CA TRP A 89 -2.51 -4.94 11.61
C TRP A 89 -2.84 -4.77 10.11
N PRO A 90 -3.61 -3.76 9.68
CA PRO A 90 -3.89 -3.58 8.26
C PRO A 90 -2.63 -3.18 7.47
N TYR A 91 -1.65 -2.48 8.06
CA TYR A 91 -0.36 -2.28 7.41
C TYR A 91 0.46 -3.57 7.29
N ALA A 92 0.39 -4.48 8.27
CA ALA A 92 1.03 -5.79 8.15
C ALA A 92 0.39 -6.61 7.02
N ALA A 93 -0.94 -6.62 6.94
CA ALA A 93 -1.68 -7.29 5.88
C ALA A 93 -1.33 -6.70 4.50
N SER A 94 -1.28 -5.37 4.40
CA SER A 94 -0.87 -4.65 3.19
C SER A 94 0.53 -5.05 2.73
N LEU A 95 1.51 -5.03 3.64
CA LEU A 95 2.88 -5.42 3.34
C LEU A 95 2.98 -6.85 2.82
N VAL A 96 2.37 -7.81 3.52
CA VAL A 96 2.42 -9.23 3.13
C VAL A 96 1.76 -9.41 1.76
N ALA A 97 0.59 -8.82 1.55
CA ALA A 97 -0.15 -8.98 0.31
C ALA A 97 0.56 -8.31 -0.88
N SER A 98 1.11 -7.11 -0.71
CA SER A 98 1.92 -6.45 -1.74
C SER A 98 3.20 -7.24 -2.06
N ALA A 99 3.85 -7.84 -1.06
CA ALA A 99 5.01 -8.70 -1.29
C ALA A 99 4.64 -9.97 -2.08
N LEU A 100 3.50 -10.60 -1.79
CA LEU A 100 3.00 -11.74 -2.56
C LEU A 100 2.72 -11.37 -4.02
N VAL A 101 2.06 -10.23 -4.26
CA VAL A 101 1.80 -9.72 -5.62
C VAL A 101 3.12 -9.42 -6.34
N PHE A 102 4.10 -8.84 -5.66
CA PHE A 102 5.42 -8.59 -6.24
C PHE A 102 6.12 -9.88 -6.66
N VAL A 103 6.19 -10.87 -5.77
CA VAL A 103 6.81 -12.17 -6.03
C VAL A 103 6.11 -12.86 -7.21
N GLN A 104 4.78 -12.89 -7.20
CA GLN A 104 4.01 -13.48 -8.29
C GLN A 104 4.35 -12.83 -9.62
N ASN A 105 4.18 -11.51 -9.72
CA ASN A 105 4.19 -10.80 -11.00
C ASN A 105 5.59 -10.64 -11.59
N HIS A 106 6.64 -10.60 -10.76
CA HIS A 106 8.00 -10.29 -11.22
C HIS A 106 9.01 -11.43 -11.03
N LEU A 107 8.77 -12.38 -10.13
CA LEU A 107 9.70 -13.49 -9.88
C LEU A 107 9.17 -14.83 -10.39
N LEU A 108 7.86 -15.04 -10.38
CA LEU A 108 7.25 -16.32 -10.79
C LEU A 108 6.61 -16.27 -12.18
N THR A 109 6.24 -15.09 -12.65
CA THR A 109 5.66 -14.89 -13.98
C THR A 109 6.49 -13.96 -14.83
N GLN A 110 6.39 -14.11 -16.15
CA GLN A 110 6.89 -13.13 -17.11
C GLN A 110 5.70 -12.40 -17.72
N PRO A 111 5.53 -11.09 -17.46
CA PRO A 111 4.47 -10.33 -18.09
C PRO A 111 4.69 -10.26 -19.60
N PRO A 112 3.64 -9.97 -20.39
CA PRO A 112 3.78 -9.73 -21.82
C PRO A 112 4.81 -8.63 -22.12
N ALA A 113 5.45 -8.72 -23.30
CA ALA A 113 6.41 -7.73 -23.76
C ALA A 113 5.77 -6.33 -23.77
N GLY A 114 6.42 -5.35 -23.13
CA GLY A 114 5.92 -3.98 -22.98
C GLY A 114 5.16 -3.70 -21.68
N LEU A 115 4.67 -4.74 -20.97
CA LEU A 115 4.06 -4.61 -19.65
C LEU A 115 5.01 -5.01 -18.51
N GLY A 116 5.94 -5.92 -18.82
CA GLY A 116 7.03 -6.32 -17.95
C GLY A 116 8.29 -5.54 -18.28
N GLY A 117 8.89 -4.89 -17.27
CA GLY A 117 10.12 -4.14 -17.44
C GLY A 117 10.65 -3.60 -16.13
N THR A 118 11.90 -3.14 -16.13
CA THR A 118 12.59 -2.66 -14.93
C THR A 118 11.81 -1.53 -14.23
N GLY A 119 11.19 -0.63 -14.99
CA GLY A 119 10.35 0.43 -14.41
C GLY A 119 9.16 -0.10 -13.61
N ALA A 120 8.40 -1.06 -14.17
CA ALA A 120 7.27 -1.68 -13.49
C ALA A 120 7.70 -2.47 -12.24
N MET A 121 8.82 -3.18 -12.33
CA MET A 121 9.41 -3.89 -11.20
C MET A 121 9.84 -2.93 -10.09
N LEU A 122 10.54 -1.84 -10.42
CA LEU A 122 10.98 -0.83 -9.45
C LEU A 122 9.80 -0.13 -8.77
N PHE A 123 8.76 0.20 -9.52
CA PHE A 123 7.54 0.78 -8.95
C PHE A 123 6.82 -0.21 -8.01
N SER A 124 6.72 -1.49 -8.40
CA SER A 124 6.15 -2.53 -7.55
C SER A 124 6.99 -2.74 -6.27
N LEU A 125 8.31 -2.68 -6.39
CA LEU A 125 9.22 -2.76 -5.24
C LEU A 125 9.04 -1.55 -4.31
N LEU A 126 8.87 -0.35 -4.87
CA LEU A 126 8.59 0.87 -4.09
C LEU A 126 7.32 0.71 -3.26
N ILE A 127 6.25 0.12 -3.80
CA ILE A 127 5.02 -0.17 -3.05
C ILE A 127 5.31 -1.06 -1.83
N VAL A 128 6.05 -2.16 -2.02
CA VAL A 128 6.42 -3.07 -0.93
C VAL A 128 7.27 -2.36 0.12
N VAL A 129 8.26 -1.57 -0.29
CA VAL A 129 9.13 -0.80 0.61
C VAL A 129 8.32 0.21 1.41
N LEU A 130 7.41 0.96 0.77
CA LEU A 130 6.57 1.94 1.45
C LEU A 130 5.59 1.27 2.42
N ALA A 131 4.99 0.13 2.06
CA ALA A 131 4.18 -0.66 2.98
C ALA A 131 5.01 -1.11 4.20
N GLY A 132 6.26 -1.51 3.98
CA GLY A 132 7.21 -1.87 5.03
C GLY A 132 7.53 -0.71 5.97
N VAL A 133 7.83 0.47 5.41
CA VAL A 133 8.08 1.70 6.18
C VAL A 133 6.86 2.07 7.03
N GLN A 134 5.66 2.03 6.44
CA GLN A 134 4.41 2.36 7.13
C GLN A 134 4.12 1.38 8.28
N TRP A 135 4.32 0.08 8.05
CA TRP A 135 4.18 -0.95 9.08
C TRP A 135 5.18 -0.76 10.24
N VAL A 136 6.47 -0.56 9.92
CA VAL A 136 7.51 -0.31 10.94
C VAL A 136 7.17 0.94 11.75
N TRP A 137 6.69 2.00 11.09
CA TRP A 137 6.31 3.24 11.74
C TRP A 137 5.13 3.05 12.69
N ALA A 138 4.07 2.35 12.27
CA ALA A 138 2.95 2.00 13.12
C ALA A 138 3.37 1.12 14.31
N ARG A 139 4.25 0.13 14.09
CA ARG A 139 4.78 -0.72 15.16
C ARG A 139 5.56 0.06 16.19
N ARG A 140 6.45 0.95 15.75
CA ARG A 140 7.18 1.86 16.65
C ARG A 140 6.23 2.75 17.43
N GLY A 141 5.13 3.20 16.81
CA GLY A 141 4.11 3.98 17.49
C GLY A 141 3.33 3.25 18.55
N ALA A 142 2.98 2.00 18.29
CA ALA A 142 2.35 1.13 19.27
C ALA A 142 3.31 0.80 20.43
N SER A 143 4.55 0.39 20.13
CA SER A 143 5.54 0.02 21.16
C SER A 143 5.97 1.21 22.03
N ALA A 144 6.07 2.41 21.46
CA ALA A 144 6.46 3.61 22.20
C ALA A 144 5.28 4.38 22.83
N GLY A 145 4.04 3.89 22.67
CA GLY A 145 2.85 4.44 23.33
C GLY A 145 2.31 5.76 22.78
N TRP A 146 2.79 6.25 21.63
CA TRP A 146 2.24 7.44 20.97
C TRP A 146 1.11 7.12 19.98
N LEU A 147 0.85 5.83 19.72
CA LEU A 147 -0.43 5.32 19.23
C LEU A 147 -1.17 4.64 20.38
N ARG A 148 -2.46 4.97 20.53
CA ARG A 148 -3.31 4.54 21.65
C ARG A 148 -4.09 3.28 21.36
#